data_AF-A0A3B0ZRE7-F1
#
_entry.id   AF-A0A3B0ZRE7-F1
#
_cell.length_a   1.000
_cell.length_b   1.000
_cell.length_c   1.000
_cell.angle_alpha   90.00
_cell.angle_beta   90.00
_cell.angle_gamma   90.00
#
_symmetry.space_group_name_H-M   'P 1'
#
loop_
_entity.id
_entity.type
_entity.pdbx_description
1 polymer ?
#
loop_
_entity_poly.entity_id
_entity_poly.type
_entity_poly.pdbx_seq_one_letter_code
_entity_poly.pdbx_strand_id
1 'polypeptide(L)'
;MQYIDVFNGDADGLCALHQLRLKTPVMSTLVTGVKRDISLLKRVDVSAGDHITVLDISLDKNRNDLNRFLKGDCTVDYIDHHYMGEGIDHPNLTAMIDTGASTCTSLLVNQRLGGEYSLWAAVGAFGDNLYERAQLIIQQCSLSEQQSDQLCRLGTYLNYNGYGSLLTDLFYPPDELYLMMKPYKDPFDFIASEEVFSQLQDGYQDDMEKAEALIPFMVNDDVALYILPDEKWTRRVSGVFGNQLARGSASRAHAILTPHVSGAGYQVSVRAPLSTKSGADVL
;
A
#
# COMPACT_ATOMS: atom_id res chain seq x y z
N MET A 1 -12.41 15.10 21.47
CA MET A 1 -11.85 15.64 20.22
C MET A 1 -10.38 15.28 20.13
N GLN A 2 -10.14 14.15 19.51
CA GLN A 2 -8.85 13.65 19.08
C GLN A 2 -8.84 13.55 17.56
N TYR A 3 -7.64 13.48 16.99
CA TYR A 3 -7.44 13.16 15.58
C TYR A 3 -6.90 11.74 15.49
N ILE A 4 -7.46 10.94 14.60
CA ILE A 4 -7.08 9.54 14.42
C ILE A 4 -6.85 9.32 12.93
N ASP A 5 -5.64 8.92 12.58
CA ASP A 5 -5.27 8.57 11.21
C ASP A 5 -5.30 7.04 11.08
N VAL A 6 -6.22 6.55 10.27
CA VAL A 6 -6.40 5.13 9.96
C VAL A 6 -5.99 4.88 8.53
N PHE A 7 -4.94 4.11 8.29
CA PHE A 7 -4.35 3.99 6.96
C PHE A 7 -3.70 2.63 6.73
N ASN A 8 -3.69 2.17 5.48
CA ASN A 8 -2.95 0.98 5.09
C ASN A 8 -1.44 1.17 5.31
N GLY A 9 -0.75 0.13 5.78
CA GLY A 9 0.69 0.20 6.08
C GLY A 9 1.61 -0.04 4.88
N ASP A 10 1.08 0.01 3.66
CA ASP A 10 1.86 -0.05 2.44
C ASP A 10 2.28 1.35 1.95
N ALA A 11 2.91 1.41 0.78
CA ALA A 11 3.36 2.66 0.19
C ALA A 11 2.22 3.66 -0.05
N ASP A 12 1.03 3.21 -0.46
CA ASP A 12 -0.03 4.11 -0.87
C ASP A 12 -0.69 4.77 0.35
N GLY A 13 -1.03 3.99 1.38
CA GLY A 13 -1.53 4.53 2.65
C GLY A 13 -0.53 5.45 3.35
N LEU A 14 0.75 5.06 3.40
CA LEU A 14 1.82 5.88 4.01
C LEU A 14 1.99 7.21 3.28
N CYS A 15 2.11 7.18 1.94
CA CYS A 15 2.34 8.39 1.15
C CYS A 15 1.10 9.30 1.10
N ALA A 16 -0.10 8.74 1.08
CA ALA A 16 -1.35 9.50 1.18
C ALA A 16 -1.42 10.28 2.50
N LEU A 17 -1.15 9.62 3.63
CA LEU A 17 -1.17 10.28 4.94
C LEU A 17 -0.12 11.39 5.02
N HIS A 18 1.09 11.09 4.57
CA HIS A 18 2.21 12.02 4.66
C HIS A 18 1.95 13.31 3.89
N GLN A 19 1.41 13.22 2.67
CA GLN A 19 0.99 14.38 1.89
C GLN A 19 -0.02 15.26 2.66
N LEU A 20 -1.05 14.66 3.26
CA LEU A 20 -2.05 15.39 4.05
C LEU A 20 -1.43 16.07 5.28
N ARG A 21 -0.54 15.37 5.99
CA ARG A 21 0.06 15.87 7.23
C ARG A 21 1.18 16.88 6.98
N LEU A 22 1.82 16.87 5.81
CA LEU A 22 2.66 17.97 5.36
C LEU A 22 1.84 19.24 5.10
N LYS A 23 0.65 19.13 4.51
CA LYS A 23 -0.25 20.28 4.28
C LYS A 23 -0.88 20.79 5.56
N THR A 24 -1.37 19.87 6.39
CA THR A 24 -2.13 20.15 7.61
C THR A 24 -1.55 19.28 8.73
N PRO A 25 -0.49 19.77 9.39
CA PRO A 25 0.14 19.08 10.50
C PRO A 25 -0.85 18.92 11.65
N VAL A 26 -0.99 17.68 12.12
CA VAL A 26 -1.88 17.32 13.22
C VAL A 26 -1.16 16.32 14.11
N MET A 27 -1.41 16.40 15.41
CA MET A 27 -1.05 15.36 16.36
C MET A 27 -2.18 14.35 16.40
N SER A 28 -1.96 13.20 15.77
CA SER A 28 -2.95 12.14 15.62
C SER A 28 -2.47 10.84 16.23
N THR A 29 -3.42 10.01 16.66
CA THR A 29 -3.18 8.60 16.94
C THR A 29 -3.15 7.85 15.61
N LEU A 30 -2.09 7.07 15.38
CA LEU A 30 -1.92 6.27 14.16
C LEU A 30 -2.53 4.88 14.38
N VAL A 31 -3.37 4.44 13.45
CA VAL A 31 -3.94 3.09 13.42
C VAL A 31 -3.68 2.48 12.05
N THR A 32 -2.75 1.54 12.00
CA THR A 32 -2.31 0.90 10.76
C THR A 32 -1.97 -0.58 11.00
N GLY A 33 -1.54 -1.28 9.96
CA GLY A 33 -1.26 -2.70 9.98
C GLY A 33 -0.55 -3.16 8.70
N VAL A 34 -0.28 -4.45 8.58
CA VAL A 34 0.26 -5.04 7.34
C VAL A 34 -0.67 -4.76 6.16
N LYS A 35 -0.17 -4.81 4.92
CA LYS A 35 -0.92 -4.48 3.69
C LYS A 35 -2.29 -5.17 3.55
N ARG A 36 -2.41 -6.40 4.07
CA ARG A 36 -3.64 -7.21 3.99
C ARG A 36 -4.63 -6.96 5.12
N ASP A 37 -4.26 -6.15 6.10
CA ASP A 37 -5.07 -5.80 7.26
C ASP A 37 -6.00 -4.64 6.92
N ILE A 38 -7.03 -4.94 6.12
CA ILE A 38 -7.90 -3.93 5.52
C ILE A 38 -9.14 -3.57 6.35
N SER A 39 -9.31 -4.18 7.53
CA SER A 39 -10.45 -3.91 8.44
C SER A 39 -9.96 -3.17 9.69
N LEU A 40 -9.35 -2.00 9.51
CA LEU A 40 -8.68 -1.27 10.59
C LEU A 40 -9.63 -0.48 11.48
N LEU A 41 -10.79 -0.02 10.99
CA LEU A 41 -11.70 0.82 11.80
C LEU A 41 -12.24 0.11 13.04
N LYS A 42 -12.32 -1.23 13.03
CA LYS A 42 -12.71 -2.02 14.22
C LYS A 42 -11.76 -1.85 15.42
N ARG A 43 -10.54 -1.33 15.21
CA ARG A 43 -9.53 -1.10 16.25
C ARG A 43 -9.62 0.28 16.87
N VAL A 44 -10.50 1.13 16.36
CA VAL A 44 -10.62 2.52 16.80
C VAL A 44 -11.78 2.66 17.76
N ASP A 45 -11.43 3.10 18.96
CA ASP A 45 -12.37 3.63 19.94
C ASP A 45 -12.49 5.13 19.74
N VAL A 46 -13.72 5.62 19.62
CA VAL A 46 -14.02 7.03 19.32
C VAL A 46 -14.95 7.62 20.37
N SER A 47 -14.84 8.93 20.55
CA SER A 47 -15.76 9.75 21.32
C SER A 47 -16.41 10.81 20.42
N ALA A 48 -17.53 11.36 20.88
CA ALA A 48 -18.22 12.42 20.16
C ALA A 48 -17.29 13.61 19.87
N GLY A 49 -17.34 14.11 18.63
CA GLY A 49 -16.51 15.20 18.14
C GLY A 49 -15.08 14.80 17.76
N ASP A 50 -14.70 13.52 17.77
CA ASP A 50 -13.41 13.08 17.23
C ASP A 50 -13.37 13.19 15.68
N HIS A 51 -12.16 13.32 15.14
CA HIS A 51 -11.90 13.45 13.70
C HIS A 51 -11.07 12.26 13.22
N ILE A 52 -11.63 11.51 12.29
CA ILE A 52 -11.02 10.31 11.74
C ILE A 52 -10.67 10.56 10.28
N THR A 53 -9.40 10.43 9.92
CA THR A 53 -8.94 10.38 8.54
C THR A 53 -8.72 8.91 8.18
N VAL A 54 -9.40 8.42 7.13
CA VAL A 54 -9.30 7.03 6.67
C VAL A 54 -8.73 7.00 5.26
N LEU A 55 -7.65 6.24 5.08
CA LEU A 55 -6.89 6.20 3.84
C LEU A 55 -6.63 4.76 3.41
N ASP A 56 -6.86 4.49 2.13
CA ASP A 56 -6.37 3.29 1.46
C ASP A 56 -6.86 1.94 2.03
N ILE A 57 -8.06 1.96 2.60
CA ILE A 57 -8.76 0.75 3.02
C ILE A 57 -10.20 0.83 2.55
N SER A 58 -10.73 -0.30 2.05
CA SER A 58 -12.08 -0.35 1.48
C SER A 58 -13.15 0.12 2.48
N LEU A 59 -13.98 1.07 2.03
CA LEU A 59 -15.18 1.51 2.75
C LEU A 59 -16.12 0.33 3.00
N ASP A 60 -16.32 -0.55 2.02
CA ASP A 60 -17.20 -1.70 2.15
C ASP A 60 -16.79 -2.62 3.30
N LYS A 61 -15.48 -2.91 3.41
CA LYS A 61 -14.91 -3.73 4.49
C LYS A 61 -14.98 -3.09 5.87
N ASN A 62 -15.12 -1.76 5.93
CA ASN A 62 -15.12 -1.00 7.18
C ASN A 62 -16.49 -0.32 7.47
N ARG A 63 -17.53 -0.62 6.69
CA ARG A 63 -18.84 0.05 6.71
C ARG A 63 -19.49 0.08 8.09
N ASN A 64 -19.45 -1.06 8.81
CA ASN A 64 -20.10 -1.16 10.12
C ASN A 64 -19.48 -0.22 11.15
N ASP A 65 -18.14 -0.15 11.16
CA ASP A 65 -17.40 0.74 12.06
C ASP A 65 -17.52 2.21 11.63
N LEU A 66 -17.51 2.49 10.33
CA LEU A 66 -17.80 3.83 9.82
C LEU A 66 -19.18 4.33 10.28
N ASN A 67 -20.23 3.51 10.13
CA ASN A 67 -21.56 3.84 10.62
C ASN A 67 -21.60 4.02 12.14
N ARG A 68 -20.80 3.26 12.90
CA ARG A 68 -20.65 3.43 14.35
C ARG A 68 -20.06 4.80 14.68
N PHE A 69 -19.03 5.24 13.96
CA PHE A 69 -18.41 6.56 14.18
C PHE A 69 -19.37 7.70 13.85
N LEU A 70 -20.07 7.62 12.71
CA LEU A 70 -21.00 8.66 12.28
C LEU A 70 -22.18 8.82 13.25
N LYS A 71 -22.72 7.71 13.78
CA LYS A 71 -23.75 7.72 14.83
C LYS A 71 -23.24 8.26 16.17
N GLY A 72 -21.92 8.23 16.39
CA GLY A 72 -21.26 8.75 17.57
C GLY A 72 -20.87 10.22 17.46
N ASP A 73 -21.40 10.96 16.47
CA ASP A 73 -21.06 12.37 16.20
C ASP A 73 -19.57 12.61 15.91
N CYS A 74 -18.89 11.63 15.32
CA CYS A 74 -17.54 11.82 14.80
C CYS A 74 -17.60 12.38 13.37
N THR A 75 -16.57 13.13 13.00
CA THR A 75 -16.33 13.55 11.60
C THR A 75 -15.33 12.61 10.95
N VAL A 76 -15.65 12.14 9.75
CA VAL A 76 -14.80 11.22 9.00
C VAL A 76 -14.46 11.81 7.64
N ASP A 77 -13.17 11.86 7.32
CA ASP A 77 -12.64 12.14 5.98
C ASP A 77 -12.06 10.85 5.41
N TYR A 78 -12.64 10.36 4.32
CA TYR A 78 -12.37 9.05 3.74
C TYR A 78 -11.85 9.21 2.32
N ILE A 79 -10.63 8.74 2.05
CA ILE A 79 -10.02 8.79 0.71
C ILE A 79 -9.54 7.39 0.38
N ASP A 80 -10.04 6.83 -0.72
CA ASP A 80 -9.77 5.45 -1.07
C ASP A 80 -10.02 5.21 -2.55
N HIS A 81 -9.41 4.16 -3.09
CA HIS A 81 -9.61 3.71 -4.47
C HIS A 81 -10.17 2.29 -4.58
N HIS A 82 -10.40 1.61 -3.45
CA HIS A 82 -11.00 0.29 -3.45
C HIS A 82 -12.52 0.34 -3.62
N TYR A 83 -13.10 -0.83 -3.93
CA TYR A 83 -14.55 -0.99 -3.99
C TYR A 83 -15.22 -0.50 -2.69
N MET A 84 -16.20 0.38 -2.84
CA MET A 84 -16.90 1.00 -1.71
C MET A 84 -18.29 0.43 -1.41
N GLY A 85 -18.84 -0.42 -2.27
CA GLY A 85 -20.23 -0.86 -2.14
C GLY A 85 -21.22 0.29 -2.31
N GLU A 86 -22.35 0.22 -1.58
CA GLU A 86 -23.34 1.30 -1.58
C GLU A 86 -22.81 2.57 -0.90
N GLY A 87 -23.13 3.74 -1.44
CA GLY A 87 -22.74 5.02 -0.84
C GLY A 87 -23.36 5.22 0.56
N ILE A 88 -22.67 6.00 1.39
CA ILE A 88 -23.20 6.47 2.68
C ILE A 88 -23.36 7.99 2.56
N ASP A 89 -24.59 8.47 2.72
CA ASP A 89 -24.87 9.89 2.79
C ASP A 89 -25.01 10.31 4.26
N HIS A 90 -24.08 11.13 4.74
CA HIS A 90 -24.08 11.61 6.12
C HIS A 90 -23.35 12.97 6.20
N PRO A 91 -23.88 13.97 6.94
CA PRO A 91 -23.27 15.31 7.01
C PRO A 91 -21.85 15.33 7.59
N ASN A 92 -21.53 14.35 8.45
CA ASN A 92 -20.20 14.21 9.05
C ASN A 92 -19.23 13.32 8.24
N LEU A 93 -19.62 12.87 7.05
CA LEU A 93 -18.76 12.08 6.16
C LEU A 93 -18.36 12.92 4.95
N THR A 94 -17.06 13.11 4.76
CA THR A 94 -16.49 13.55 3.48
C THR A 94 -15.80 12.34 2.85
N ALA A 95 -16.28 11.90 1.69
CA ALA A 95 -15.71 10.74 0.99
C ALA A 95 -15.22 11.13 -0.41
N MET A 96 -13.95 10.85 -0.72
CA MET A 96 -13.34 10.98 -2.04
C MET A 96 -12.90 9.59 -2.49
N ILE A 97 -13.78 8.92 -3.23
CA ILE A 97 -13.57 7.54 -3.67
C ILE A 97 -13.60 7.47 -5.19
N ASP A 98 -12.57 6.88 -5.79
CA ASP A 98 -12.49 6.60 -7.22
C ASP A 98 -11.93 5.19 -7.44
N THR A 99 -12.79 4.29 -7.93
CA THR A 99 -12.43 2.88 -8.15
C THR A 99 -11.79 2.61 -9.51
N GLY A 100 -11.33 3.64 -10.20
CA GLY A 100 -10.69 3.53 -11.50
C GLY A 100 -9.34 2.80 -11.41
N ALA A 101 -9.07 1.90 -12.36
CA ALA A 101 -7.84 1.11 -12.40
C ALA A 101 -6.54 1.92 -12.65
N SER A 102 -6.63 3.25 -12.76
CA SER A 102 -5.51 4.16 -13.05
C SER A 102 -5.32 5.22 -11.96
N THR A 103 -5.83 4.96 -10.76
CA THR A 103 -5.66 5.81 -9.58
C THR A 103 -5.34 4.97 -8.34
N CYS A 104 -4.74 5.63 -7.36
CA CYS A 104 -4.50 5.12 -6.02
C CYS A 104 -4.77 6.26 -5.02
N THR A 105 -4.84 5.95 -3.74
CA THR A 105 -5.16 6.89 -2.66
C THR A 105 -4.19 8.08 -2.64
N SER A 106 -2.89 7.85 -2.87
CA SER A 106 -1.87 8.90 -2.95
C SER A 106 -2.12 9.87 -4.10
N LEU A 107 -2.63 9.41 -5.24
CA LEU A 107 -2.97 10.27 -6.38
C LEU A 107 -4.24 11.08 -6.11
N LEU A 108 -5.22 10.50 -5.42
CA LEU A 108 -6.43 11.20 -4.99
C LEU A 108 -6.10 12.32 -3.99
N VAL A 109 -5.24 12.03 -3.01
CA VAL A 109 -4.71 13.06 -2.09
C VAL A 109 -3.97 14.14 -2.87
N ASN A 110 -3.10 13.77 -3.81
CA ASN A 110 -2.36 14.76 -4.60
C ASN A 110 -3.28 15.69 -5.38
N GLN A 111 -4.34 15.15 -6.00
CA GLN A 111 -5.37 15.93 -6.68
C GLN A 111 -6.06 16.89 -5.71
N ARG A 112 -6.46 16.41 -4.53
CA ARG A 112 -7.10 17.23 -3.49
C ARG A 112 -6.20 18.38 -3.03
N LEU A 113 -4.89 18.13 -2.93
CA LEU A 113 -3.91 19.12 -2.50
C LEU A 113 -3.37 20.01 -3.64
N GLY A 114 -3.89 19.86 -4.86
CA GLY A 114 -3.47 20.65 -6.01
C GLY A 114 -2.02 20.41 -6.43
N GLY A 115 -1.48 19.21 -6.18
CA GLY A 115 -0.14 18.82 -6.63
C GLY A 115 1.02 19.26 -5.74
N GLU A 116 0.77 19.88 -4.57
CA GLU A 116 1.82 20.50 -3.74
C GLU A 116 2.92 19.53 -3.27
N TYR A 117 2.59 18.24 -3.11
CA TYR A 117 3.51 17.19 -2.65
C TYR A 117 3.61 16.03 -3.64
N SER A 118 3.57 16.37 -4.95
CA SER A 118 3.48 15.39 -6.04
C SER A 118 4.57 14.31 -6.03
N LEU A 119 5.76 14.58 -5.48
CA LEU A 119 6.81 13.56 -5.40
C LEU A 119 6.42 12.39 -4.48
N TRP A 120 5.79 12.67 -3.33
CA TRP A 120 5.25 11.61 -2.47
C TRP A 120 4.08 10.89 -3.14
N ALA A 121 3.28 11.60 -3.94
CA ALA A 121 2.24 10.97 -4.73
C ALA A 121 2.81 9.98 -5.78
N ALA A 122 3.92 10.34 -6.42
CA ALA A 122 4.62 9.47 -7.37
C ALA A 122 5.20 8.23 -6.66
N VAL A 123 5.75 8.38 -5.46
CA VAL A 123 6.25 7.26 -4.64
C VAL A 123 5.11 6.28 -4.30
N GLY A 124 3.96 6.78 -3.83
CA GLY A 124 2.78 5.96 -3.58
C GLY A 124 2.30 5.23 -4.83
N ALA A 125 2.19 5.95 -5.96
CA ALA A 125 1.80 5.37 -7.25
C ALA A 125 2.77 4.29 -7.75
N PHE A 126 4.08 4.45 -7.57
CA PHE A 126 5.05 3.38 -7.86
C PHE A 126 4.84 2.15 -6.98
N GLY A 127 4.63 2.36 -5.67
CA GLY A 127 4.33 1.26 -4.74
C GLY A 127 3.08 0.48 -5.13
N ASP A 128 2.07 1.18 -5.65
CA ASP A 128 0.81 0.58 -6.12
C ASP A 128 0.86 0.06 -7.56
N ASN A 129 2.06 0.00 -8.15
CA ASN A 129 2.34 -0.49 -9.49
C ASN A 129 1.71 0.34 -10.62
N LEU A 130 1.38 1.61 -10.36
CA LEU A 130 0.90 2.58 -11.35
C LEU A 130 2.05 3.36 -12.00
N TYR A 131 3.01 2.62 -12.57
CA TYR A 131 4.25 3.18 -13.15
C TYR A 131 3.99 4.30 -14.15
N GLU A 132 3.04 4.12 -15.07
CA GLU A 132 2.70 5.14 -16.08
C GLU A 132 2.21 6.44 -15.43
N ARG A 133 1.43 6.34 -14.35
CA ARG A 133 0.89 7.51 -13.63
C ARG A 133 1.99 8.22 -12.84
N ALA A 134 2.86 7.46 -12.19
CA ALA A 134 4.03 8.00 -11.52
C ALA A 134 4.95 8.73 -12.52
N GLN A 135 5.25 8.13 -13.67
CA GLN A 135 6.11 8.74 -14.70
C GLN A 135 5.56 10.07 -15.25
N LEU A 136 4.24 10.22 -15.36
CA LEU A 136 3.64 11.51 -15.74
C LEU A 136 3.98 12.61 -14.72
N ILE A 137 3.98 12.30 -13.42
CA ILE A 137 4.40 13.24 -12.37
C ILE A 137 5.89 13.56 -12.48
N ILE A 138 6.74 12.54 -12.67
CA ILE A 138 8.19 12.71 -12.85
C ILE A 138 8.50 13.69 -13.99
N GLN A 139 7.80 13.53 -15.12
CA GLN A 139 7.94 14.42 -16.29
C GLN A 139 7.53 15.86 -15.96
N GLN A 140 6.43 16.06 -15.24
CA GLN A 140 5.98 17.39 -14.81
C GLN A 140 6.96 18.06 -13.85
N CYS A 141 7.62 17.29 -12.99
CA CYS A 141 8.64 17.76 -12.06
C CYS A 141 10.04 17.91 -12.69
N SER A 142 10.21 17.58 -13.98
CA SER A 142 11.50 17.66 -14.69
C SER A 142 12.65 16.89 -14.01
N LEU A 143 12.33 15.74 -13.41
CA LEU A 143 13.32 14.91 -12.73
C LEU A 143 14.17 14.10 -13.72
N SER A 144 15.42 13.84 -13.33
CA SER A 144 16.32 12.95 -14.07
C SER A 144 15.87 11.48 -13.98
N GLU A 145 16.39 10.64 -14.87
CA GLU A 145 16.17 9.19 -14.83
C GLU A 145 16.64 8.58 -13.49
N GLN A 146 17.79 9.03 -12.98
CA GLN A 146 18.30 8.57 -11.68
C GLN A 146 17.34 8.92 -10.53
N GLN A 147 16.79 10.14 -10.52
CA GLN A 147 15.81 10.55 -9.51
C GLN A 147 14.50 9.78 -9.65
N SER A 148 14.06 9.50 -10.89
CA SER A 148 12.89 8.67 -11.16
C SER A 148 13.08 7.25 -10.60
N ASP A 149 14.24 6.64 -10.83
CA ASP A 149 14.59 5.31 -10.28
C ASP A 149 14.60 5.31 -8.75
N GLN A 150 15.18 6.35 -8.13
CA GLN A 150 15.19 6.48 -6.67
C GLN A 150 13.78 6.51 -6.08
N LEU A 151 12.84 7.28 -6.66
CA LEU A 151 11.44 7.31 -6.20
C LEU A 151 10.70 6.00 -6.46
N CYS A 152 10.99 5.35 -7.60
CA CYS A 152 10.44 4.03 -7.93
C CYS A 152 10.88 2.96 -6.91
N ARG A 153 12.16 2.94 -6.55
CA ARG A 153 12.72 2.06 -5.54
C ARG A 153 12.13 2.33 -4.17
N LEU A 154 12.04 3.61 -3.77
CA LEU A 154 11.38 3.99 -2.51
C LEU A 154 9.94 3.46 -2.46
N GLY A 155 9.13 3.69 -3.49
CA GLY A 155 7.76 3.19 -3.54
C GLY A 155 7.69 1.67 -3.46
N THR A 156 8.59 0.98 -4.18
CA THR A 156 8.71 -0.48 -4.14
C THR A 156 9.04 -0.99 -2.74
N TYR A 157 10.00 -0.36 -2.05
CA TYR A 157 10.48 -0.76 -0.74
C TYR A 157 9.47 -0.48 0.37
N LEU A 158 8.76 0.65 0.32
CA LEU A 158 7.66 0.94 1.24
C LEU A 158 6.52 -0.09 1.07
N ASN A 159 6.13 -0.40 -0.16
CA ASN A 159 5.09 -1.41 -0.43
C ASN A 159 5.55 -2.81 -0.01
N TYR A 160 6.81 -3.15 -0.27
CA TYR A 160 7.45 -4.39 0.17
C TYR A 160 7.40 -4.54 1.68
N ASN A 161 7.74 -3.50 2.45
CA ASN A 161 7.64 -3.52 3.91
C ASN A 161 6.21 -3.75 4.39
N GLY A 162 5.19 -3.32 3.63
CA GLY A 162 3.80 -3.61 3.96
C GLY A 162 3.42 -5.09 3.83
N TYR A 163 4.14 -5.90 3.04
CA TYR A 163 3.82 -7.32 2.90
C TYR A 163 4.28 -8.13 4.12
N GLY A 164 3.32 -8.72 4.81
CA GLY A 164 3.56 -9.67 5.90
C GLY A 164 2.25 -10.32 6.30
N SER A 165 2.33 -11.42 7.06
CA SER A 165 1.15 -11.97 7.71
C SER A 165 0.99 -11.41 9.12
N LEU A 166 2.09 -11.00 9.75
CA LEU A 166 2.18 -10.39 11.07
C LEU A 166 3.07 -9.15 11.02
N LEU A 167 2.89 -8.21 11.95
CA LEU A 167 3.78 -7.04 12.08
C LEU A 167 5.25 -7.46 12.30
N THR A 168 5.48 -8.57 12.99
CA THR A 168 6.82 -9.13 13.24
C THR A 168 7.48 -9.72 12.00
N ASP A 169 6.77 -9.84 10.88
CA ASP A 169 7.35 -10.21 9.59
C ASP A 169 8.02 -9.02 8.91
N LEU A 170 7.58 -7.79 9.22
CA LEU A 170 8.06 -6.56 8.59
C LEU A 170 9.43 -6.14 9.13
N PHE A 171 10.14 -5.30 8.37
CA PHE A 171 11.35 -4.67 8.88
C PHE A 171 11.02 -3.55 9.86
N TYR A 172 9.98 -2.78 9.53
CA TYR A 172 9.44 -1.75 10.40
C TYR A 172 7.92 -1.89 10.53
N PRO A 173 7.38 -1.77 11.75
CA PRO A 173 5.96 -1.48 11.94
C PRO A 173 5.55 -0.23 11.14
N PRO A 174 4.39 -0.20 10.45
CA PRO A 174 4.09 0.90 9.53
C PRO A 174 3.84 2.25 10.22
N ASP A 175 3.40 2.24 11.47
CA ASP A 175 3.29 3.44 12.31
C ASP A 175 4.67 4.02 12.65
N GLU A 176 5.63 3.18 13.03
CA GLU A 176 7.02 3.59 13.24
C GLU A 176 7.68 4.08 11.95
N LEU A 177 7.46 3.37 10.83
CA LEU A 177 7.95 3.76 9.51
C LEU A 177 7.41 5.13 9.09
N TYR A 178 6.12 5.37 9.29
CA TYR A 178 5.52 6.68 9.05
C TYR A 178 6.16 7.77 9.92
N LEU A 179 6.39 7.52 11.21
CA LEU A 179 7.05 8.48 12.09
C LEU A 179 8.48 8.80 11.65
N MET A 180 9.18 7.85 11.03
CA MET A 180 10.50 8.07 10.41
C MET A 180 10.40 8.87 9.11
N MET A 181 9.33 8.72 8.32
CA MET A 181 9.07 9.52 7.11
C MET A 181 8.63 10.96 7.43
N LYS A 182 7.89 11.15 8.52
CA LYS A 182 7.24 12.41 8.93
C LYS A 182 8.13 13.67 8.89
N PRO A 183 9.43 13.64 9.25
CA PRO A 183 10.28 14.83 9.20
C PRO A 183 10.60 15.32 7.78
N TYR A 184 10.42 14.49 6.75
CA TYR A 184 10.93 14.73 5.41
C TYR A 184 9.85 15.26 4.47
N LYS A 185 9.91 16.54 4.13
CA LYS A 185 9.04 17.12 3.10
C LYS A 185 9.37 16.57 1.71
N ASP A 186 10.65 16.42 1.40
CA ASP A 186 11.13 15.88 0.13
C ASP A 186 11.50 14.38 0.29
N PRO A 187 10.96 13.47 -0.55
CA PRO A 187 11.35 12.05 -0.47
C PRO A 187 12.84 11.80 -0.74
N PHE A 188 13.54 12.68 -1.47
CA PHE A 188 14.99 12.54 -1.66
C PHE A 188 15.78 12.73 -0.37
N ASP A 189 15.32 13.61 0.52
CA ASP A 189 15.94 13.78 1.84
C ASP A 189 15.74 12.54 2.72
N PHE A 190 14.56 11.88 2.61
CA PHE A 190 14.31 10.62 3.30
C PHE A 190 15.23 9.50 2.79
N ILE A 191 15.38 9.39 1.47
CA ILE A 191 16.32 8.44 0.85
C ILE A 191 17.75 8.70 1.30
N ALA A 192 18.17 9.96 1.38
CA ALA A 192 19.51 10.37 1.79
C ALA A 192 19.80 10.21 3.30
N SER A 193 18.78 9.99 4.14
CA SER A 193 18.98 9.68 5.57
C SER A 193 19.53 8.27 5.84
N GLU A 194 19.65 7.47 4.77
CA GLU A 194 20.30 6.16 4.61
C GLU A 194 19.82 5.00 5.48
N GLU A 195 19.58 5.14 6.79
CA GLU A 195 19.37 3.98 7.67
C GLU A 195 18.12 3.17 7.28
N VAL A 196 16.97 3.85 7.20
CA VAL A 196 15.69 3.20 6.88
C VAL A 196 15.66 2.69 5.43
N PHE A 197 16.12 3.53 4.50
CA PHE A 197 16.12 3.19 3.08
C PHE A 197 17.04 1.99 2.78
N SER A 198 18.24 1.96 3.35
CA SER A 198 19.20 0.87 3.14
C SER A 198 18.72 -0.43 3.76
N GLN A 199 18.15 -0.39 4.98
CA GLN A 199 17.60 -1.60 5.60
C GLN A 199 16.46 -2.20 4.77
N LEU A 200 15.57 -1.37 4.22
CA LEU A 200 14.50 -1.84 3.34
C LEU A 200 15.05 -2.37 2.00
N GLN A 201 16.05 -1.70 1.43
CA GLN A 201 16.71 -2.12 0.20
C GLN A 201 17.37 -3.49 0.35
N ASP A 202 18.22 -3.65 1.37
CA ASP A 202 19.00 -4.87 1.58
C ASP A 202 18.05 -6.03 1.89
N GLY A 203 17.03 -5.79 2.73
CA GLY A 203 15.98 -6.76 3.01
C GLY A 203 15.19 -7.19 1.76
N TYR A 204 14.82 -6.24 0.91
CA TYR A 204 14.18 -6.53 -0.37
C TYR A 204 15.08 -7.37 -1.27
N GLN A 205 16.34 -6.98 -1.42
CA GLN A 205 17.28 -7.66 -2.31
C GLN A 205 17.57 -9.09 -1.84
N ASP A 206 17.87 -9.29 -0.55
CA ASP A 206 18.10 -10.61 0.03
C ASP A 206 16.92 -11.56 -0.16
N ASP A 207 15.70 -11.05 -0.01
CA ASP A 207 14.49 -11.85 -0.15
C ASP A 207 14.16 -12.15 -1.62
N MET A 208 14.42 -11.21 -2.52
CA MET A 208 14.28 -11.41 -3.96
C MET A 208 15.30 -12.41 -4.50
N GLU A 209 16.55 -12.36 -4.06
CA GLU A 209 17.58 -13.34 -4.44
C GLU A 209 17.16 -14.77 -4.03
N LYS A 210 16.61 -14.94 -2.82
CA LYS A 210 16.02 -16.23 -2.39
C LYS A 210 14.85 -16.65 -3.27
N ALA A 211 13.96 -15.72 -3.62
CA ALA A 211 12.79 -16.00 -4.44
C ALA A 211 13.16 -16.40 -5.86
N GLU A 212 14.15 -15.73 -6.47
CA GLU A 212 14.66 -16.03 -7.81
C GLU A 212 15.38 -17.38 -7.88
N ALA A 213 15.99 -17.82 -6.78
CA ALA A 213 16.59 -19.14 -6.68
C ALA A 213 15.57 -20.29 -6.57
N LEU A 214 14.27 -20.00 -6.41
CA LEU A 214 13.24 -21.02 -6.29
C LEU A 214 12.97 -21.72 -7.62
N ILE A 215 12.82 -23.04 -7.53
CA ILE A 215 12.34 -23.85 -8.63
C ILE A 215 10.80 -23.86 -8.58
N PRO A 216 10.10 -23.53 -9.68
CA PRO A 216 8.64 -23.61 -9.71
C PRO A 216 8.19 -25.06 -9.48
N PHE A 217 7.15 -25.24 -8.67
CA PHE A 217 6.51 -26.54 -8.48
C PHE A 217 5.88 -27.05 -9.77
N MET A 218 5.36 -26.13 -10.59
CA MET A 218 4.85 -26.40 -11.94
C MET A 218 5.13 -25.20 -12.83
N VAL A 219 5.52 -25.43 -14.08
CA VAL A 219 5.66 -24.38 -15.09
C VAL A 219 5.32 -24.93 -16.48
N ASN A 220 4.50 -24.21 -17.22
CA ASN A 220 4.24 -24.38 -18.64
C ASN A 220 4.04 -23.01 -19.31
N ASP A 221 3.58 -22.98 -20.56
CA ASP A 221 3.40 -21.71 -21.29
C ASP A 221 2.33 -20.80 -20.66
N ASP A 222 1.29 -21.38 -20.06
CA ASP A 222 0.12 -20.67 -19.55
C ASP A 222 0.21 -20.34 -18.05
N VAL A 223 0.89 -21.19 -17.25
CA VAL A 223 0.89 -21.11 -15.78
C VAL A 223 2.26 -21.43 -15.20
N ALA A 224 2.66 -20.68 -14.17
CA ALA A 224 3.70 -21.08 -13.23
C ALA A 224 3.19 -21.04 -11.77
N LEU A 225 3.51 -22.08 -11.01
CA LEU A 225 3.12 -22.27 -9.62
C LEU A 225 4.37 -22.40 -8.74
N TYR A 226 4.45 -21.60 -7.69
CA TYR A 226 5.52 -21.63 -6.69
C TYR A 226 4.93 -21.97 -5.32
N ILE A 227 5.61 -22.84 -4.57
CA ILE A 227 5.30 -23.13 -3.17
C ILE A 227 6.49 -22.65 -2.35
N LEU A 228 6.27 -21.65 -1.49
CA LEU A 228 7.30 -21.04 -0.68
C LEU A 228 7.47 -21.79 0.66
N PRO A 229 8.68 -21.79 1.27
CA PRO A 229 8.87 -22.30 2.63
C PRO A 229 8.11 -21.44 3.66
N ASP A 230 7.93 -21.97 4.88
CA ASP A 230 7.31 -21.20 5.96
C ASP A 230 8.34 -20.30 6.66
N GLU A 231 8.67 -19.18 6.02
CA GLU A 231 9.63 -18.22 6.54
C GLU A 231 9.16 -16.77 6.37
N LYS A 232 9.59 -15.86 7.24
CA LYS A 232 9.18 -14.44 7.20
C LYS A 232 9.39 -13.80 5.83
N TRP A 233 10.53 -14.07 5.20
CA TRP A 233 10.86 -13.52 3.88
C TRP A 233 9.85 -13.90 2.80
N THR A 234 9.29 -15.11 2.88
CA THR A 234 8.31 -15.58 1.89
C THR A 234 6.99 -14.82 2.00
N ARG A 235 6.63 -14.38 3.21
CA ARG A 235 5.43 -13.59 3.51
C ARG A 235 5.58 -12.16 2.98
N ARG A 236 6.80 -11.61 3.03
CA ARG A 236 7.15 -10.31 2.45
C ARG A 236 7.24 -10.34 0.93
N VAL A 237 7.99 -11.30 0.38
CA VAL A 237 8.37 -11.29 -1.03
C VAL A 237 7.24 -11.70 -1.98
N SER A 238 6.24 -12.45 -1.50
CA SER A 238 5.18 -13.04 -2.35
C SER A 238 4.50 -12.04 -3.28
N GLY A 239 4.25 -10.82 -2.79
CA GLY A 239 3.64 -9.75 -3.60
C GLY A 239 4.55 -9.23 -4.71
N VAL A 240 5.79 -8.86 -4.35
CA VAL A 240 6.77 -8.27 -5.26
C VAL A 240 7.32 -9.29 -6.26
N PHE A 241 7.58 -10.53 -5.83
CA PHE A 241 7.99 -11.62 -6.70
C PHE A 241 6.90 -11.96 -7.72
N GLY A 242 5.63 -11.99 -7.30
CA GLY A 242 4.51 -12.18 -8.23
C GLY A 242 4.44 -11.09 -9.30
N ASN A 243 4.69 -9.84 -8.93
CA ASN A 243 4.73 -8.72 -9.87
C ASN A 243 5.91 -8.85 -10.85
N GLN A 244 7.10 -9.25 -10.37
CA GLN A 244 8.26 -9.50 -11.22
C GLN A 244 8.00 -10.61 -12.23
N LEU A 245 7.45 -11.74 -11.79
CA LEU A 245 7.10 -12.86 -12.65
C LEU A 245 6.09 -12.44 -13.75
N ALA A 246 5.03 -11.72 -13.37
CA ALA A 246 4.03 -11.24 -14.32
C ALA A 246 4.63 -10.30 -15.39
N ARG A 247 5.58 -9.44 -15.02
CA ARG A 247 6.30 -8.57 -15.96
C ARG A 247 7.25 -9.35 -16.86
N GLY A 248 7.94 -10.35 -16.31
CA GLY A 248 8.86 -11.22 -17.04
C GLY A 248 8.16 -12.18 -18.01
N SER A 249 6.86 -12.42 -17.86
CA SER A 249 6.08 -13.31 -18.73
C SER A 249 4.63 -12.82 -18.87
N ALA A 250 4.42 -11.83 -19.74
CA ALA A 250 3.13 -11.14 -19.91
C ALA A 250 1.95 -12.02 -20.38
N SER A 251 2.21 -13.19 -20.96
CA SER A 251 1.20 -14.17 -21.39
C SER A 251 0.90 -15.23 -20.34
N ARG A 252 1.67 -15.30 -19.25
CA ARG A 252 1.60 -16.38 -18.25
C ARG A 252 0.92 -15.93 -16.97
N ALA A 253 0.05 -16.78 -16.43
CA ALA A 253 -0.50 -16.63 -15.10
C ALA A 253 0.47 -17.17 -14.05
N HIS A 254 0.53 -16.53 -12.89
CA HIS A 254 1.43 -16.91 -11.81
C HIS A 254 0.65 -17.11 -10.52
N ALA A 255 0.90 -18.22 -9.83
CA ALA A 255 0.37 -18.51 -8.51
C ALA A 255 1.52 -18.75 -7.54
N ILE A 256 1.51 -18.03 -6.42
CA ILE A 256 2.50 -18.16 -5.35
C ILE A 256 1.76 -18.57 -4.08
N LEU A 257 2.13 -19.73 -3.54
CA LEU A 257 1.55 -20.31 -2.32
C LEU A 257 2.51 -20.06 -1.17
N THR A 258 2.10 -19.23 -0.23
CA THR A 258 2.83 -18.97 1.01
C THR A 258 2.10 -19.67 2.16
N PRO A 259 2.78 -20.50 3.00
CA PRO A 259 2.15 -21.15 4.14
C PRO A 259 1.41 -20.16 5.03
N HIS A 260 0.17 -20.45 5.43
CA HIS A 260 -0.60 -19.55 6.28
C HIS A 260 -0.08 -19.58 7.73
N VAL A 261 -0.07 -18.44 8.44
CA VAL A 261 0.46 -18.35 9.83
C VAL A 261 -0.23 -19.23 10.85
N SER A 262 -1.47 -19.65 10.57
CA SER A 262 -2.19 -20.59 11.43
C SER A 262 -1.62 -22.02 11.38
N GLY A 263 -0.68 -22.30 10.48
CA GLY A 263 -0.16 -23.65 10.21
C GLY A 263 -1.10 -24.53 9.37
N ALA A 264 -2.25 -24.00 8.93
CA ALA A 264 -3.20 -24.70 8.09
C ALA A 264 -3.43 -23.98 6.76
N GLY A 265 -3.12 -24.65 5.65
CA GLY A 265 -3.34 -24.15 4.31
C GLY A 265 -2.31 -23.12 3.83
N TYR A 266 -2.64 -22.47 2.72
CA TYR A 266 -1.78 -21.48 2.05
C TYR A 266 -2.53 -20.19 1.82
N GLN A 267 -1.82 -19.08 1.91
CA GLN A 267 -2.20 -17.85 1.26
C GLN A 267 -1.75 -17.92 -0.20
N VAL A 268 -2.70 -17.75 -1.12
CA VAL A 268 -2.44 -17.78 -2.56
C VAL A 268 -2.40 -16.36 -3.10
N SER A 269 -1.30 -15.99 -3.75
CA SER A 269 -1.16 -14.75 -4.51
C SER A 269 -1.21 -15.10 -5.99
N VAL A 270 -2.24 -14.63 -6.71
CA VAL A 270 -2.43 -14.88 -8.14
C VAL A 270 -2.12 -13.62 -8.93
N ARG A 271 -1.49 -13.78 -10.09
CA ARG A 271 -1.39 -12.75 -11.14
C ARG A 271 -1.93 -13.34 -12.44
N ALA A 272 -2.95 -12.69 -12.98
CA ALA A 272 -3.41 -13.00 -14.34
C ALA A 272 -2.37 -12.52 -15.37
N PRO A 273 -2.39 -13.07 -16.60
CA PRO A 273 -1.57 -12.58 -17.69
C PRO A 273 -1.83 -11.09 -17.95
N LEU A 274 -0.74 -10.31 -18.07
CA LEU A 274 -0.82 -8.88 -18.36
C LEU A 274 -1.41 -8.59 -19.75
N SER A 275 -1.36 -9.56 -20.67
CA SER A 275 -1.91 -9.45 -22.03
C SER A 275 -3.45 -9.53 -22.10
N THR A 276 -4.10 -10.20 -21.14
CA THR A 276 -5.57 -10.39 -21.13
C THR A 276 -6.27 -9.68 -19.97
N LYS A 277 -5.52 -9.25 -18.93
CA LYS A 277 -5.97 -8.46 -17.75
C LYS A 277 -7.39 -8.80 -17.24
N SER A 278 -7.74 -10.09 -17.20
CA SER A 278 -9.08 -10.54 -16.78
C SER A 278 -8.99 -11.78 -15.90
N GLY A 279 -9.96 -11.94 -14.99
CA GLY A 279 -10.21 -13.19 -14.27
C GLY A 279 -9.46 -13.36 -12.93
N ALA A 280 -8.61 -12.43 -12.50
CA ALA A 280 -7.95 -12.52 -11.19
C ALA A 280 -8.89 -12.20 -10.01
N ASP A 281 -9.90 -11.37 -10.26
CA ASP A 281 -10.88 -10.85 -9.29
C ASP A 281 -12.03 -11.83 -8.97
N VAL A 282 -12.15 -12.93 -9.72
CA VAL A 282 -13.19 -13.96 -9.60
C VAL A 282 -12.69 -15.30 -9.03
N LEU A 283 -11.42 -15.36 -8.61
CA LEU A 283 -10.76 -16.56 -8.07
C LEU A 283 -10.77 -16.62 -6.54
#